data_AF-A0A1B7LJ26-F1
#
_entry.id   AF-A0A1B7LJ26-F1
#
_cell.length_a   1.000
_cell.length_b   1.000
_cell.length_c   1.000
_cell.angle_alpha   90.00
_cell.angle_beta   90.00
_cell.angle_gamma   90.00
#
_symmetry.space_group_name_H-M   'P 1'
#
loop_
_entity.id
_entity.type
_entity.pdbx_description
1 polymer ?
#
loop_
_entity_poly.entity_id
_entity_poly.type
_entity_poly.pdbx_seq_one_letter_code
_entity_poly.pdbx_strand_id
1 'polypeptide(L)'
;MIYEQLLAGLAAGEKAVLITLAVKKDGAFEPAVGKKLWLNGRTTGSLGTSESEREGDALLAAALNSGRLERKQIPRPDGRGEWLLLAEPLLPPAELVVLGGGNIAQPLVQIARLLGYRVTVVDDRPEFAAPARFPGAQRVICADFVQAIGQLTFGHWSSVVIVTRGHCQDLACLEQVVEKDLAYLGMIGSRRRVGLVKKHLRERGVPAERLERVHMPIGLDLGAQTPAEIAVSIAAEMINVRRGGQVPSLSGNKEKAGGPETGTRDIELFKTLAAAARRGEPAALVTITDTRGSTPRKAGAKMLVFPDGRQLGTIGGGCVEGEARRDALSVLDSGRPALCRYLLDAEAAAEEGMACGGGMEVFIEPVGPEKRD
;
A
#
# COMPACT_ATOMS: atom_id res chain seq x y z
N MET A 1 16.27 4.24 16.32
CA MET A 1 16.52 3.30 15.19
C MET A 1 15.75 3.74 13.95
N ILE A 2 16.24 3.45 12.74
CA ILE A 2 15.61 3.92 11.47
C ILE A 2 14.14 3.49 11.34
N TYR A 3 13.79 2.29 11.79
CA TYR A 3 12.41 1.79 11.78
C TYR A 3 11.46 2.55 12.74
N GLU A 4 11.97 3.11 13.84
CA GLU A 4 11.14 3.91 14.76
C GLU A 4 10.82 5.27 14.14
N GLN A 5 11.80 5.88 13.48
CA GLN A 5 11.59 7.14 12.75
C GLN A 5 10.61 6.92 11.60
N LEU A 6 10.73 5.82 10.87
CA LEU A 6 9.77 5.39 9.87
C LEU A 6 8.36 5.30 10.44
N LEU A 7 8.18 4.60 11.56
CA LEU A 7 6.86 4.46 12.19
C LEU A 7 6.29 5.78 12.69
N ALA A 8 7.12 6.66 13.26
CA ALA A 8 6.71 7.99 13.68
C ALA A 8 6.25 8.85 12.49
N GLY A 9 7.01 8.83 11.38
CA GLY A 9 6.64 9.50 10.14
C GLY A 9 5.31 8.99 9.57
N LEU A 10 5.16 7.67 9.46
CA LEU A 10 3.91 7.04 8.98
C LEU A 10 2.71 7.35 9.90
N ALA A 11 2.92 7.43 11.21
CA ALA A 11 1.88 7.81 12.17
C ALA A 11 1.46 9.28 12.01
N ALA A 12 2.40 10.15 11.66
CA ALA A 12 2.16 11.56 11.34
C ALA A 12 1.62 11.79 9.91
N GLY A 13 1.39 10.72 9.12
CA GLY A 13 0.90 10.82 7.74
C GLY A 13 1.97 11.22 6.74
N GLU A 14 3.25 11.19 7.12
CA GLU A 14 4.37 11.52 6.25
C GLU A 14 4.58 10.42 5.20
N LYS A 15 4.99 10.83 3.99
CA LYS A 15 5.47 9.89 2.97
C LYS A 15 6.85 9.38 3.38
N ALA A 16 7.04 8.07 3.31
CA ALA A 16 8.32 7.45 3.63
C ALA A 16 8.85 6.64 2.44
N VAL A 17 10.16 6.66 2.24
CA VAL A 17 10.86 5.68 1.39
C VAL A 17 12.03 5.13 2.17
N LEU A 18 12.05 3.81 2.36
CA LEU A 18 13.17 3.11 2.97
C LEU A 18 14.04 2.54 1.87
N ILE A 19 15.29 2.97 1.83
CA ILE A 19 16.30 2.48 0.89
C ILE A 19 17.24 1.55 1.66
N THR A 20 17.38 0.33 1.17
CA THR A 20 18.31 -0.67 1.69
C THR A 20 19.39 -0.94 0.66
N LEU A 21 20.65 -0.85 1.09
CA LEU A 21 21.82 -1.27 0.32
C LEU A 21 22.36 -2.59 0.87
N ALA A 22 22.46 -3.58 -0.01
CA ALA A 22 23.19 -4.81 0.23
C ALA A 22 24.37 -4.93 -0.75
N VAL A 23 25.47 -5.53 -0.28
CA VAL A 23 26.64 -5.81 -1.10
C VAL A 23 26.69 -7.30 -1.39
N LYS A 24 26.82 -7.68 -2.65
CA LYS A 24 27.09 -9.04 -3.09
C LYS A 24 28.54 -9.17 -3.51
N LYS A 25 29.26 -10.11 -2.91
CA LYS A 25 30.67 -10.42 -3.21
C LYS A 25 30.86 -11.92 -3.27
N ASP A 26 31.55 -12.40 -4.30
CA ASP A 26 31.87 -13.83 -4.50
C ASP A 26 30.64 -14.76 -4.40
N GLY A 27 29.49 -14.29 -4.86
CA GLY A 27 28.22 -15.04 -4.85
C GLY A 27 27.40 -14.92 -3.56
N ALA A 28 27.94 -14.38 -2.47
CA ALA A 28 27.27 -14.20 -1.18
C ALA A 28 27.00 -12.72 -0.88
N PHE A 29 25.96 -12.42 -0.09
CA PHE A 29 25.77 -11.07 0.43
C PHE A 29 26.53 -10.86 1.73
N GLU A 30 27.17 -9.70 1.85
CA GLU A 30 27.71 -9.19 3.11
C GLU A 30 26.56 -8.71 4.01
N PRO A 31 26.72 -8.72 5.35
CA PRO A 31 25.76 -8.10 6.28
C PRO A 31 25.37 -6.69 5.80
N ALA A 32 24.08 -6.34 5.95
CA ALA A 32 23.48 -5.16 5.33
C ALA A 32 24.33 -3.90 5.54
N VAL A 33 24.78 -3.29 4.44
CA VAL A 33 25.87 -2.30 4.44
C VAL A 33 25.36 -0.88 4.67
N GLY A 34 24.08 -0.61 4.40
CA GLY A 34 23.49 0.69 4.68
C GLY A 34 21.98 0.75 4.55
N LYS A 35 21.37 1.65 5.34
CA LYS A 35 19.94 1.98 5.25
C LYS A 35 19.76 3.49 5.31
N LYS A 36 18.93 4.00 4.40
CA LYS A 36 18.58 5.41 4.29
C LYS A 36 17.07 5.55 4.27
N LEU A 37 16.54 6.43 5.10
CA LEU A 37 15.11 6.70 5.21
C LEU A 37 14.86 8.14 4.80
N TRP A 38 14.02 8.29 3.78
CA TRP A 38 13.45 9.58 3.39
C TRP A 38 12.05 9.72 4.00
N LEU A 39 11.79 10.86 4.64
CA LEU A 39 10.53 11.25 5.27
C LEU A 39 10.16 12.67 4.86
N ASN A 40 9.23 12.78 3.91
CA ASN A 40 8.65 14.05 3.44
C ASN A 40 9.68 15.17 3.22
N GLY A 41 10.77 14.86 2.50
CA GLY A 41 11.85 15.80 2.15
C GLY A 41 13.05 15.77 3.10
N ARG A 42 12.95 15.07 4.24
CA ARG A 42 14.06 14.89 5.19
C ARG A 42 14.66 13.50 5.04
N THR A 43 15.96 13.38 5.23
CA THR A 43 16.68 12.12 5.07
C THR A 43 17.45 11.77 6.33
N THR A 44 17.45 10.50 6.71
CA THR A 44 18.19 9.96 7.86
C THR A 44 18.84 8.63 7.48
N GLY A 45 19.91 8.24 8.20
CA GLY A 45 20.71 7.07 7.85
C GLY A 45 21.70 7.35 6.72
N SER A 46 22.36 6.31 6.23
CA SER A 46 23.34 6.41 5.14
C SER A 46 23.45 5.08 4.39
N LEU A 47 23.78 5.18 3.10
CA LEU A 47 24.13 4.06 2.23
C LEU A 47 25.65 3.80 2.18
N GLY A 48 26.45 4.60 2.89
CA GLY A 48 27.89 4.35 3.12
C GLY A 48 28.81 5.29 2.33
N THR A 49 28.69 5.36 1.00
CA THR A 49 29.57 6.19 0.15
C THR A 49 28.79 7.21 -0.70
N SER A 50 29.44 8.31 -1.11
CA SER A 50 28.84 9.34 -1.97
C SER A 50 28.26 8.78 -3.29
N GLU A 51 28.87 7.75 -3.86
CA GLU A 51 28.37 7.06 -5.05
C GLU A 51 27.09 6.28 -4.74
N SER A 52 27.08 5.48 -3.66
CA SER A 52 25.89 4.73 -3.25
C SER A 52 24.73 5.66 -2.86
N GLU A 53 25.01 6.83 -2.30
CA GLU A 53 24.03 7.86 -1.98
C GLU A 53 23.38 8.44 -3.25
N ARG A 54 24.17 8.77 -4.28
CA ARG A 54 23.64 9.25 -5.58
C ARG A 54 22.74 8.22 -6.25
N GLU A 55 23.16 6.96 -6.26
CA GLU A 55 22.37 5.87 -6.83
C GLU A 55 21.08 5.63 -6.04
N GLY A 56 21.14 5.72 -4.71
CA GLY A 56 19.97 5.70 -3.84
C GLY A 56 19.00 6.85 -4.11
N ASP A 57 19.50 8.08 -4.28
CA ASP A 57 18.66 9.26 -4.55
C ASP A 57 17.97 9.20 -5.93
N ALA A 58 18.64 8.65 -6.93
CA ALA A 58 18.01 8.38 -8.23
C ALA A 58 16.87 7.36 -8.09
N LEU A 59 17.09 6.29 -7.32
CA LEU A 59 16.08 5.24 -7.08
C LEU A 59 14.92 5.75 -6.21
N LEU A 60 15.19 6.65 -5.27
CA LEU A 60 14.19 7.35 -4.46
C LEU A 60 13.18 8.11 -5.34
N ALA A 61 13.67 8.90 -6.30
CA ALA A 61 12.80 9.64 -7.21
C ALA A 61 11.91 8.70 -8.03
N ALA A 62 12.45 7.57 -8.50
CA ALA A 62 11.68 6.54 -9.19
C ALA A 62 10.61 5.93 -8.27
N ALA A 63 10.95 5.55 -7.05
CA ALA A 63 10.03 4.96 -6.07
C ALA A 63 8.92 5.93 -5.65
N LEU A 64 9.22 7.22 -5.51
CA LEU A 64 8.23 8.26 -5.22
C LEU A 64 7.25 8.46 -6.38
N ASN A 65 7.75 8.38 -7.63
CA ASN A 65 6.94 8.54 -8.83
C ASN A 65 6.07 7.31 -9.12
N SER A 66 6.64 6.11 -9.00
CA SER A 66 5.92 4.86 -9.30
C SER A 66 5.01 4.42 -8.14
N GLY A 67 5.36 4.81 -6.91
CA GLY A 67 4.74 4.30 -5.69
C GLY A 67 5.03 2.81 -5.43
N ARG A 68 5.95 2.20 -6.18
CA ARG A 68 6.28 0.77 -6.12
C ARG A 68 7.69 0.56 -5.58
N LEU A 69 7.96 -0.67 -5.13
CA LEU A 69 9.33 -1.09 -4.84
C LEU A 69 10.15 -0.98 -6.12
N GLU A 70 11.18 -0.13 -6.09
CA GLU A 70 12.17 -0.01 -7.15
C GLU A 70 13.43 -0.75 -6.73
N ARG A 71 14.05 -1.46 -7.67
CA ARG A 71 15.30 -2.18 -7.44
C ARG A 71 16.36 -1.82 -8.47
N LYS A 72 17.61 -1.79 -8.05
CA LYS A 72 18.76 -1.60 -8.94
C LYS A 72 19.92 -2.46 -8.49
N GLN A 73 20.44 -3.28 -9.40
CA GLN A 73 21.66 -4.06 -9.19
C GLN A 73 22.76 -3.52 -10.10
N ILE A 74 23.89 -3.09 -9.53
CA ILE A 74 25.00 -2.47 -10.28
C ILE A 74 26.36 -2.93 -9.77
N PRO A 75 27.38 -3.06 -10.64
CA PRO A 75 28.75 -3.29 -10.22
C PRO A 75 29.24 -2.19 -9.28
N ARG A 76 30.02 -2.55 -8.26
CA ARG A 76 30.64 -1.56 -7.38
C ARG A 76 31.71 -0.76 -8.13
N PRO A 77 31.88 0.54 -7.83
CA PRO A 77 32.91 1.37 -8.45
C PRO A 77 34.35 0.85 -8.23
N ASP A 78 34.58 0.14 -7.13
CA ASP A 78 35.88 -0.48 -6.80
C ASP A 78 36.11 -1.83 -7.51
N GLY A 79 35.15 -2.30 -8.31
CA GLY A 79 35.19 -3.58 -9.02
C GLY A 79 35.03 -4.80 -8.11
N ARG A 80 34.78 -4.63 -6.81
CA ARG A 80 34.75 -5.73 -5.83
C ARG A 80 33.32 -6.14 -5.49
N GLY A 81 32.64 -6.72 -6.47
CA GLY A 81 31.27 -7.22 -6.33
C GLY A 81 30.21 -6.23 -6.83
N GLU A 82 28.99 -6.39 -6.35
CA GLU A 82 27.80 -5.68 -6.82
C GLU A 82 27.01 -5.07 -5.66
N TRP A 83 26.37 -3.94 -5.92
CA TRP A 83 25.35 -3.36 -5.06
C TRP A 83 23.97 -3.84 -5.49
N LEU A 84 23.14 -4.19 -4.50
CA LEU A 84 21.70 -4.31 -4.63
C LEU A 84 21.06 -3.19 -3.82
N LEU A 85 20.42 -2.25 -4.51
CA LEU A 85 19.64 -1.17 -3.93
C LEU A 85 18.15 -1.51 -4.06
N LEU A 86 17.43 -1.42 -2.95
CA LEU A 86 15.98 -1.56 -2.87
C LEU A 86 15.41 -0.27 -2.31
N ALA A 87 14.63 0.48 -3.09
CA ALA A 87 13.92 1.68 -2.63
C ALA A 87 12.44 1.35 -2.47
N GLU A 88 12.00 1.26 -1.23
CA GLU A 88 10.65 0.86 -0.88
C GLU A 88 9.82 2.06 -0.43
N PRO A 89 8.78 2.46 -1.19
CA PRO A 89 7.85 3.49 -0.78
C PRO A 89 6.85 2.93 0.23
N LEU A 90 6.95 3.43 1.45
CA LEU A 90 6.08 3.11 2.57
C LEU A 90 5.07 4.25 2.70
N LEU A 91 3.85 3.96 2.25
CA LEU A 91 2.78 4.94 2.24
C LEU A 91 1.99 4.86 3.55
N PRO A 92 1.55 6.01 4.10
CA PRO A 92 0.62 6.00 5.23
C PRO A 92 -0.64 5.21 4.85
N PRO A 93 -1.34 4.63 5.84
CA PRO A 93 -2.52 3.84 5.55
C PRO A 93 -3.57 4.73 4.89
N ALA A 94 -4.09 4.28 3.77
CA ALA A 94 -4.96 5.09 2.94
C ALA A 94 -6.17 5.58 3.73
N GLU A 95 -6.47 6.87 3.65
CA GLU A 95 -7.60 7.46 4.33
C GLU A 95 -8.82 7.39 3.44
N LEU A 96 -9.98 7.06 4.02
CA LEU A 96 -11.27 7.13 3.35
C LEU A 96 -12.20 8.04 4.15
N VAL A 97 -12.65 9.12 3.54
CA VAL A 97 -13.74 9.95 4.07
C VAL A 97 -15.02 9.60 3.34
N VAL A 98 -16.00 9.08 4.09
CA VAL A 98 -17.34 8.77 3.58
C VAL A 98 -18.28 9.90 4.00
N LEU A 99 -18.71 10.70 3.03
CA LEU A 99 -19.67 11.78 3.22
C LEU A 99 -21.07 11.23 2.97
N GLY A 100 -21.77 10.89 4.05
CA GLY A 100 -23.09 10.26 4.07
C GLY A 100 -23.06 8.94 4.82
N GLY A 101 -23.81 8.86 5.91
CA GLY A 101 -23.93 7.69 6.78
C GLY A 101 -25.03 6.71 6.38
N GLY A 102 -25.49 6.74 5.12
CA GLY A 102 -26.62 5.93 4.64
C GLY A 102 -26.37 4.41 4.62
N ASN A 103 -27.28 3.66 4.00
CA ASN A 103 -27.20 2.19 3.96
C ASN A 103 -26.03 1.65 3.14
N ILE A 104 -25.50 2.42 2.20
CA ILE A 104 -24.30 2.06 1.42
C ILE A 104 -23.03 2.20 2.28
N ALA A 105 -23.00 3.19 3.18
CA ALA A 105 -21.82 3.48 3.99
C ALA A 105 -21.47 2.35 4.96
N GLN A 106 -22.46 1.65 5.52
CA GLN A 106 -22.24 0.56 6.47
C GLN A 106 -21.37 -0.59 5.89
N PRO A 107 -21.76 -1.25 4.78
CA PRO A 107 -20.93 -2.28 4.16
C PRO A 107 -19.63 -1.70 3.59
N LEU A 108 -19.66 -0.47 3.06
CA LEU A 108 -18.46 0.17 2.52
C LEU A 108 -17.38 0.37 3.59
N VAL A 109 -17.75 0.82 4.81
CA VAL A 109 -16.81 0.98 5.92
C VAL A 109 -16.16 -0.36 6.29
N GLN A 110 -16.94 -1.45 6.33
CA GLN A 110 -16.41 -2.78 6.63
C GLN A 110 -15.43 -3.25 5.56
N ILE A 111 -15.80 -3.12 4.28
CA ILE A 111 -14.93 -3.49 3.15
C ILE A 111 -13.67 -2.62 3.15
N ALA A 112 -13.80 -1.31 3.31
CA ALA A 112 -12.68 -0.37 3.33
C ALA A 112 -11.70 -0.70 4.47
N ARG A 113 -12.21 -1.06 5.66
CA ARG A 113 -11.36 -1.53 6.77
C ARG A 113 -10.61 -2.82 6.41
N LEU A 114 -11.26 -3.80 5.77
CA LEU A 114 -10.61 -5.03 5.30
C LEU A 114 -9.50 -4.73 4.27
N LEU A 115 -9.70 -3.71 3.44
CA LEU A 115 -8.72 -3.20 2.48
C LEU A 115 -7.63 -2.32 3.12
N GLY A 116 -7.69 -2.12 4.44
CA GLY A 116 -6.70 -1.37 5.21
C GLY A 116 -6.93 0.14 5.27
N TYR A 117 -8.09 0.66 4.86
CA TYR A 117 -8.36 2.10 4.97
C TYR A 117 -8.60 2.53 6.43
N ARG A 118 -8.11 3.72 6.78
CA ARG A 118 -8.57 4.47 7.95
C ARG A 118 -9.81 5.26 7.57
N VAL A 119 -10.96 4.86 8.11
CA VAL A 119 -12.25 5.40 7.65
C VAL A 119 -12.79 6.46 8.61
N THR A 120 -13.16 7.61 8.07
CA THR A 120 -13.94 8.65 8.74
C THR A 120 -15.31 8.74 8.07
N VAL A 121 -16.38 8.66 8.85
CA VAL A 121 -17.76 8.84 8.35
C VAL A 121 -18.30 10.18 8.83
N VAL A 122 -18.96 10.91 7.94
CA VAL A 122 -19.63 12.18 8.25
C VAL A 122 -21.09 12.08 7.83
N ASP A 123 -22.02 12.49 8.68
CA ASP A 123 -23.43 12.74 8.32
C ASP A 123 -23.98 13.86 9.21
N ASP A 124 -24.92 14.65 8.71
CA ASP A 124 -25.58 15.74 9.45
C ASP A 124 -26.68 15.23 10.39
N ARG A 125 -27.08 13.96 10.27
CA ARG A 125 -28.15 13.35 11.06
C ARG A 125 -27.61 12.44 12.17
N PRO A 126 -28.00 12.65 13.44
CA PRO A 126 -27.53 11.85 14.57
C PRO A 126 -27.72 10.34 14.43
N GLU A 127 -28.86 9.91 13.88
CA GLU A 127 -29.18 8.50 13.68
C GLU A 127 -28.32 7.85 12.57
N PHE A 128 -27.81 8.66 11.63
CA PHE A 128 -26.92 8.20 10.58
C PHE A 128 -25.43 8.38 10.91
N ALA A 129 -25.09 9.22 11.90
CA ALA A 129 -23.74 9.44 12.42
C ALA A 129 -23.49 8.78 13.79
N ALA A 130 -24.14 7.64 14.07
CA ALA A 130 -23.94 6.89 15.30
C ALA A 130 -22.72 5.93 15.18
N PRO A 131 -21.72 5.99 16.09
CA PRO A 131 -20.55 5.10 16.06
C PRO A 131 -20.89 3.60 16.02
N ALA A 132 -21.98 3.20 16.71
CA ALA A 132 -22.45 1.81 16.73
C ALA A 132 -22.84 1.26 15.35
N ARG A 133 -23.20 2.12 14.39
CA ARG A 133 -23.52 1.72 13.00
C ARG A 133 -22.29 1.42 12.15
N PHE A 134 -21.12 1.88 12.59
CA PHE A 134 -19.87 1.78 11.83
C PHE A 134 -18.77 1.10 12.66
N PRO A 135 -18.95 -0.18 13.03
CA PRO A 135 -17.95 -0.90 13.80
C PRO A 135 -16.62 -0.90 13.04
N GLY A 136 -15.60 -0.31 13.67
CA GLY A 136 -14.26 -0.24 13.13
C GLY A 136 -13.93 0.97 12.27
N ALA A 137 -14.86 1.93 12.08
CA ALA A 137 -14.51 3.28 11.63
C ALA A 137 -13.61 3.96 12.66
N GLN A 138 -12.62 4.73 12.20
CA GLN A 138 -11.71 5.46 13.08
C GLN A 138 -12.43 6.65 13.72
N ARG A 139 -13.27 7.35 12.95
CA ARG A 139 -14.03 8.52 13.39
C ARG A 139 -15.43 8.48 12.77
N VAL A 140 -16.42 8.88 13.55
CA VAL A 140 -17.78 9.14 13.08
C VAL A 140 -18.15 10.54 13.57
N ILE A 141 -18.46 11.44 12.64
CA ILE A 141 -18.67 12.85 12.88
C ILE A 141 -20.13 13.18 12.56
N CYS A 142 -20.87 13.63 13.57
CA CYS A 142 -22.22 14.16 13.40
C CYS A 142 -22.14 15.69 13.28
N ALA A 143 -22.09 16.21 12.05
CA ALA A 143 -21.99 17.64 11.78
C ALA A 143 -22.44 17.97 10.35
N ASP A 144 -22.67 19.25 10.07
CA ASP A 144 -22.83 19.71 8.70
C ASP A 144 -21.62 19.30 7.84
N PHE A 145 -21.89 18.88 6.60
CA PHE A 145 -20.86 18.34 5.72
C PHE A 145 -19.77 19.37 5.39
N VAL A 146 -20.15 20.60 5.05
CA VAL A 146 -19.19 21.65 4.66
C VAL A 146 -18.33 22.02 5.87
N GLN A 147 -18.96 22.18 7.04
CA GLN A 147 -18.24 22.42 8.29
C GLN A 147 -17.26 21.30 8.63
N ALA A 148 -17.70 20.04 8.54
CA ALA A 148 -16.86 18.88 8.82
C ALA A 148 -15.68 18.79 7.85
N ILE A 149 -15.90 18.97 6.55
CA ILE A 149 -14.84 18.98 5.52
C ILE A 149 -13.80 20.05 5.83
N GLY A 150 -14.21 21.24 6.30
CA GLY A 150 -13.29 22.32 6.68
C GLY A 150 -12.36 21.98 7.85
N GLN A 151 -12.73 21.01 8.69
CA GLN A 151 -11.93 20.56 9.83
C GLN A 151 -11.09 19.31 9.53
N LEU A 152 -11.30 18.69 8.37
CA LEU A 152 -10.57 17.51 7.93
C LEU A 152 -9.34 17.91 7.12
N THR A 153 -8.23 17.23 7.38
CA THR A 153 -7.03 17.30 6.55
C THR A 153 -7.11 16.24 5.46
N PHE A 154 -6.82 16.64 4.22
CA PHE A 154 -6.77 15.72 3.08
C PHE A 154 -5.35 15.75 2.51
N GLY A 155 -4.80 14.56 2.26
CA GLY A 155 -3.54 14.38 1.53
C GLY A 155 -3.76 13.72 0.17
N HIS A 156 -2.69 13.65 -0.63
CA HIS A 156 -2.69 13.03 -1.96
C HIS A 156 -3.23 11.58 -1.99
N TRP A 157 -3.16 10.85 -0.87
CA TRP A 157 -3.64 9.48 -0.74
C TRP A 157 -5.04 9.35 -0.12
N SER A 158 -5.65 10.47 0.27
CA SER A 158 -7.00 10.48 0.81
C SER A 158 -7.99 10.19 -0.30
N SER A 159 -8.95 9.31 0.00
CA SER A 159 -10.07 8.95 -0.85
C SER A 159 -11.35 9.55 -0.28
N VAL A 160 -12.20 10.08 -1.14
CA VAL A 160 -13.50 10.63 -0.73
C VAL A 160 -14.62 9.94 -1.49
N VAL A 161 -15.62 9.47 -0.75
CA VAL A 161 -16.83 8.87 -1.27
C VAL A 161 -18.02 9.72 -0.82
N ILE A 162 -18.75 10.28 -1.79
CA ILE A 162 -19.93 11.11 -1.56
C ILE A 162 -21.18 10.28 -1.82
N VAL A 163 -21.88 9.93 -0.74
CA VAL A 163 -23.08 9.07 -0.70
C VAL A 163 -24.13 9.68 0.25
N THR A 164 -24.37 10.99 0.12
CA THR A 164 -25.24 11.72 1.03
C THR A 164 -26.72 11.41 0.80
N ARG A 165 -27.61 12.09 1.56
CA ARG A 165 -29.06 11.90 1.50
C ARG A 165 -29.76 12.61 0.35
N GLY A 166 -29.06 13.43 -0.45
CA GLY A 166 -29.72 14.25 -1.45
C GLY A 166 -28.79 14.99 -2.41
N HIS A 167 -29.36 15.37 -3.55
CA HIS A 167 -28.65 16.02 -4.65
C HIS A 167 -27.89 17.29 -4.24
N CYS A 168 -28.53 18.14 -3.43
CA CYS A 168 -27.95 19.41 -2.99
C CYS A 168 -26.76 19.18 -2.07
N GLN A 169 -26.84 18.19 -1.18
CA GLN A 169 -25.77 17.84 -0.26
C GLN A 169 -24.60 17.18 -0.99
N ASP A 170 -24.87 16.30 -1.95
CA ASP A 170 -23.83 15.68 -2.80
C ASP A 170 -23.01 16.77 -3.52
N LEU A 171 -23.71 17.74 -4.13
CA LEU A 171 -23.07 18.85 -4.83
C LEU A 171 -22.27 19.73 -3.86
N ALA A 172 -22.85 20.13 -2.73
CA ALA A 172 -22.17 20.95 -1.73
C ALA A 172 -20.89 20.27 -1.21
N CYS A 173 -20.92 18.96 -0.97
CA CYS A 173 -19.74 18.18 -0.60
C CYS A 173 -18.70 18.20 -1.71
N LEU A 174 -19.11 17.90 -2.95
CA LEU A 174 -18.22 17.79 -4.10
C LEU A 174 -17.49 19.12 -4.35
N GLU A 175 -18.20 20.24 -4.26
CA GLU A 175 -17.64 21.58 -4.42
C GLU A 175 -16.53 21.90 -3.42
N GLN A 176 -16.57 21.34 -2.20
CA GLN A 176 -15.52 21.55 -1.20
C GLN A 176 -14.27 20.70 -1.44
N VAL A 177 -14.38 19.58 -2.16
CA VAL A 177 -13.31 18.59 -2.28
C VAL A 177 -12.75 18.41 -3.69
N VAL A 178 -13.44 18.91 -4.74
CA VAL A 178 -13.07 18.69 -6.15
C VAL A 178 -11.69 19.25 -6.53
N GLU A 179 -11.26 20.33 -5.88
CA GLU A 179 -9.94 20.95 -6.13
C GLU A 179 -8.83 20.34 -5.26
N LYS A 180 -9.19 19.55 -4.25
CA LYS A 180 -8.22 18.91 -3.37
C LYS A 180 -7.43 17.85 -4.12
N ASP A 181 -6.17 17.67 -3.73
CA ASP A 181 -5.32 16.62 -4.27
C ASP A 181 -5.65 15.29 -3.59
N LEU A 182 -6.51 14.49 -4.23
CA LEU A 182 -7.06 13.24 -3.70
C LEU A 182 -6.63 12.06 -4.60
N ALA A 183 -6.45 10.89 -3.98
CA ALA A 183 -6.18 9.64 -4.71
C ALA A 183 -7.44 9.13 -5.41
N TYR A 184 -8.60 9.40 -4.84
CA TYR A 184 -9.88 9.00 -5.38
C TYR A 184 -10.97 9.96 -4.92
N LEU A 185 -11.83 10.37 -5.85
CA LEU A 185 -13.01 11.16 -5.56
C LEU A 185 -14.19 10.57 -6.34
N GLY A 186 -15.16 10.05 -5.61
CA GLY A 186 -16.35 9.44 -6.17
C GLY A 186 -17.63 10.07 -5.62
N MET A 187 -18.64 10.22 -6.48
CA MET A 187 -19.95 10.73 -6.09
C MET A 187 -21.06 9.84 -6.64
N ILE A 188 -21.99 9.45 -5.77
CA ILE A 188 -23.18 8.72 -6.17
C ILE A 188 -24.09 9.59 -7.05
N GLY A 189 -24.71 8.97 -8.05
CA GLY A 189 -25.69 9.67 -8.87
C GLY A 189 -26.12 8.89 -10.10
N SER A 190 -27.34 9.16 -10.57
CA SER A 190 -27.78 8.67 -11.87
C SER A 190 -27.07 9.42 -13.01
N ARG A 191 -27.01 8.81 -14.21
CA ARG A 191 -26.39 9.44 -15.40
C ARG A 191 -26.93 10.85 -15.68
N ARG A 192 -28.25 11.06 -15.50
CA ARG A 192 -28.89 12.38 -15.62
C ARG A 192 -28.35 13.37 -14.59
N ARG A 193 -28.26 12.97 -13.31
CA ARG A 193 -27.74 13.81 -12.22
C ARG A 193 -26.30 14.21 -12.48
N VAL A 194 -25.48 13.26 -12.89
CA VAL A 194 -24.07 13.47 -13.22
C VAL A 194 -23.91 14.52 -14.33
N GLY A 195 -24.75 14.47 -15.37
CA GLY A 195 -24.72 15.48 -16.43
C GLY A 195 -24.96 16.90 -15.91
N LEU A 196 -25.92 17.07 -15.00
CA LEU A 196 -26.23 18.37 -14.38
C LEU A 196 -25.07 18.87 -13.49
N VAL A 197 -24.52 17.99 -12.65
CA VAL A 197 -23.38 18.33 -11.77
C VAL A 197 -22.15 18.71 -12.59
N LYS A 198 -21.82 17.94 -13.65
CA LYS A 198 -20.71 18.27 -14.55
C LYS A 198 -20.89 19.62 -15.24
N LYS A 199 -22.11 19.96 -15.66
CA LYS A 199 -22.41 21.27 -16.26
C LYS A 199 -22.17 22.40 -15.24
N HIS A 200 -22.75 22.27 -14.05
CA HIS A 200 -22.61 23.25 -12.96
C HIS A 200 -21.15 23.51 -12.57
N LEU A 201 -20.35 22.44 -12.40
CA LEU A 201 -18.93 22.60 -12.04
C LEU A 201 -18.09 23.26 -13.14
N ARG A 202 -18.41 23.01 -14.43
CA ARG A 202 -17.76 23.72 -15.55
C ARG A 202 -18.11 25.20 -15.56
N GLU A 203 -19.38 25.55 -15.33
CA GLU A 203 -19.83 26.95 -15.24
C GLU A 203 -19.14 27.69 -14.09
N ARG A 204 -18.79 26.97 -13.01
CA ARG A 204 -17.97 27.49 -11.91
C ARG A 204 -16.47 27.57 -12.18
N GLY A 205 -16.00 27.11 -13.34
CA GLY A 205 -14.59 27.18 -13.74
C GLY A 205 -13.71 26.00 -13.32
N VAL A 206 -14.29 24.88 -12.88
CA VAL A 206 -13.49 23.67 -12.57
C VAL A 206 -12.89 23.10 -13.88
N PRO A 207 -11.57 22.90 -13.96
CA PRO A 207 -10.92 22.39 -15.17
C PRO A 207 -11.44 21.02 -15.60
N ALA A 208 -11.51 20.79 -16.92
CA ALA A 208 -12.00 19.52 -17.48
C ALA A 208 -11.21 18.29 -16.97
N GLU A 209 -9.88 18.41 -16.89
CA GLU A 209 -8.97 17.39 -16.38
C GLU A 209 -9.30 16.97 -14.94
N ARG A 210 -9.71 17.92 -14.10
CA ARG A 210 -10.15 17.63 -12.73
C ARG A 210 -11.48 16.89 -12.72
N LEU A 211 -12.42 17.30 -13.57
CA LEU A 211 -13.73 16.65 -13.68
C LEU A 211 -13.66 15.22 -14.22
N GLU A 212 -12.68 14.92 -15.07
CA GLU A 212 -12.42 13.56 -15.57
C GLU A 212 -11.92 12.63 -14.47
N ARG A 213 -11.24 13.16 -13.45
CA ARG A 213 -10.80 12.40 -12.26
C ARG A 213 -11.91 12.17 -11.22
N VAL A 214 -13.10 12.76 -11.41
CA VAL A 214 -14.25 12.52 -10.53
C VAL A 214 -15.08 11.35 -11.03
N HIS A 215 -15.13 10.29 -10.23
CA HIS A 215 -15.90 9.07 -10.51
C HIS A 215 -17.37 9.29 -10.20
N MET A 216 -18.12 9.72 -11.21
CA MET A 216 -19.56 9.95 -11.13
C MET A 216 -20.24 9.50 -12.44
N PRO A 217 -21.13 8.48 -12.41
CA PRO A 217 -21.54 7.69 -11.24
C PRO A 217 -20.36 6.93 -10.63
N ILE A 218 -20.38 6.81 -9.29
CA ILE A 218 -19.36 6.10 -8.54
C ILE A 218 -19.46 4.58 -8.72
N GLY A 219 -18.32 3.89 -8.72
CA GLY A 219 -18.23 2.44 -8.71
C GLY A 219 -18.12 1.82 -10.10
N LEU A 220 -17.57 0.59 -10.16
CA LEU A 220 -17.51 -0.20 -11.38
C LEU A 220 -18.90 -0.72 -11.78
N ASP A 221 -19.13 -0.85 -13.08
CA ASP A 221 -20.38 -1.41 -13.60
C ASP A 221 -20.42 -2.93 -13.42
N LEU A 222 -20.87 -3.35 -12.23
CA LEU A 222 -21.07 -4.76 -11.84
C LEU A 222 -22.53 -5.19 -11.93
N GLY A 223 -23.43 -4.32 -12.42
CA GLY A 223 -24.88 -4.53 -12.31
C GLY A 223 -25.41 -4.50 -10.87
N ALA A 224 -24.70 -3.81 -9.97
CA ALA A 224 -25.01 -3.72 -8.54
C ALA A 224 -26.39 -3.08 -8.28
N GLN A 225 -27.18 -3.68 -7.39
CA GLN A 225 -28.53 -3.23 -7.02
C GLN A 225 -28.68 -3.03 -5.51
N THR A 226 -28.07 -3.91 -4.70
CA THR A 226 -28.17 -3.82 -3.24
C THR A 226 -27.12 -2.87 -2.65
N PRO A 227 -27.32 -2.30 -1.45
CA PRO A 227 -26.31 -1.44 -0.82
C PRO A 227 -24.95 -2.12 -0.63
N ALA A 228 -24.93 -3.44 -0.38
CA ALA A 228 -23.71 -4.22 -0.24
C ALA A 228 -22.99 -4.39 -1.60
N GLU A 229 -23.73 -4.71 -2.67
CA GLU A 229 -23.16 -4.79 -4.02
C GLU A 229 -22.61 -3.44 -4.49
N ILE A 230 -23.33 -2.35 -4.21
CA ILE A 230 -22.87 -0.99 -4.52
C ILE A 230 -21.58 -0.69 -3.75
N ALA A 231 -21.50 -1.05 -2.47
CA ALA A 231 -20.27 -0.89 -1.70
C ALA A 231 -19.10 -1.71 -2.26
N VAL A 232 -19.34 -2.93 -2.74
CA VAL A 232 -18.32 -3.74 -3.45
C VAL A 232 -17.90 -3.06 -4.75
N SER A 233 -18.85 -2.55 -5.53
CA SER A 233 -18.59 -1.81 -6.77
C SER A 233 -17.71 -0.57 -6.54
N ILE A 234 -18.01 0.22 -5.50
CA ILE A 234 -17.21 1.39 -5.09
C ILE A 234 -15.82 0.95 -4.65
N ALA A 235 -15.73 -0.03 -3.75
CA ALA A 235 -14.46 -0.51 -3.24
C ALA A 235 -13.57 -1.10 -4.35
N ALA A 236 -14.17 -1.81 -5.30
CA ALA A 236 -13.47 -2.34 -6.47
C ALA A 236 -12.93 -1.21 -7.37
N GLU A 237 -13.71 -0.14 -7.59
CA GLU A 237 -13.23 1.04 -8.33
C GLU A 237 -12.07 1.72 -7.61
N MET A 238 -12.17 1.91 -6.29
CA MET A 238 -11.09 2.48 -5.47
C MET A 238 -9.80 1.66 -5.57
N ILE A 239 -9.89 0.32 -5.54
CA ILE A 239 -8.73 -0.56 -5.75
C ILE A 239 -8.18 -0.37 -7.16
N ASN A 240 -9.07 -0.34 -8.18
CA ASN A 240 -8.68 -0.19 -9.57
C ASN A 240 -7.91 1.10 -9.81
N VAL A 241 -8.44 2.23 -9.33
CA VAL A 241 -7.79 3.56 -9.44
C VAL A 241 -6.47 3.56 -8.71
N ARG A 242 -6.45 3.10 -7.44
CA ARG A 242 -5.22 3.05 -6.64
C ARG A 242 -4.14 2.17 -7.27
N ARG A 243 -4.53 1.09 -7.95
CA ARG A 243 -3.60 0.13 -8.54
C ARG A 243 -3.27 0.40 -10.02
N GLY A 244 -3.90 1.39 -10.66
CA GLY A 244 -3.81 1.56 -12.11
C GLY A 244 -4.34 0.35 -12.88
N GLY A 245 -5.37 -0.29 -12.34
CA GLY A 245 -5.98 -1.51 -12.86
C GLY A 245 -6.79 -1.30 -14.13
N GLN A 246 -7.03 -2.40 -14.83
CA GLN A 246 -8.08 -2.53 -15.84
C GLN A 246 -9.13 -3.52 -15.32
N VAL A 247 -10.38 -3.41 -15.77
CA VAL A 247 -11.50 -4.26 -15.33
C VAL A 247 -11.99 -5.26 -16.40
N PRO A 248 -11.11 -6.02 -17.10
CA PRO A 248 -11.56 -7.23 -17.79
C PRO A 248 -11.69 -8.39 -16.79
N SER A 249 -12.43 -9.42 -17.17
CA SER A 249 -12.33 -10.71 -16.47
C SER A 249 -10.91 -11.26 -16.60
N LEU A 250 -10.35 -11.80 -15.51
CA LEU A 250 -9.04 -12.47 -15.54
C LEU A 250 -9.01 -13.68 -16.49
N SER A 251 -10.16 -14.30 -16.77
CA SER A 251 -10.26 -15.37 -17.77
C SER A 251 -10.08 -14.88 -19.21
N GLY A 252 -10.24 -13.58 -19.46
CA GLY A 252 -9.99 -12.92 -20.74
C GLY A 252 -8.52 -12.51 -20.85
N ASN A 253 -7.65 -13.49 -21.06
CA ASN A 253 -6.20 -13.40 -21.31
C ASN A 253 -5.63 -11.97 -21.54
N LYS A 254 -5.29 -11.26 -20.45
CA LYS A 254 -4.45 -10.04 -20.46
C LYS A 254 -3.64 -9.95 -19.17
N GLU A 255 -2.47 -9.31 -19.27
CA GLU A 255 -1.53 -9.08 -18.18
C GLU A 255 -2.19 -8.40 -16.96
N LYS A 256 -1.84 -8.87 -15.75
CA LYS A 256 -2.31 -8.27 -14.50
C LYS A 256 -1.71 -6.88 -14.32
N ALA A 257 -2.54 -5.88 -14.06
CA ALA A 257 -2.06 -4.57 -13.62
C ALA A 257 -1.36 -4.67 -12.25
N GLY A 258 -0.18 -4.06 -12.12
CA GLY A 258 0.58 -3.99 -10.88
C GLY A 258 0.34 -2.65 -10.19
N GLY A 259 -0.38 -2.61 -9.08
CA GLY A 259 -0.49 -1.41 -8.24
C GLY A 259 0.39 -1.49 -6.99
N PRO A 260 0.60 -0.36 -6.27
CA PRO A 260 1.28 -0.38 -4.99
C PRO A 260 0.56 -1.31 -3.99
N GLU A 261 1.25 -2.34 -3.51
CA GLU A 261 0.74 -3.27 -2.49
C GLU A 261 0.89 -2.73 -1.06
N THR A 262 1.57 -1.59 -0.88
CA THR A 262 1.90 -1.07 0.44
C THR A 262 0.67 -0.48 1.12
N GLY A 263 0.26 -1.13 2.20
CA GLY A 263 -0.93 -0.81 2.98
C GLY A 263 -0.79 -1.40 4.38
N THR A 264 -1.55 -0.84 5.32
CA THR A 264 -1.68 -1.07 6.78
C THR A 264 -1.03 -2.31 7.43
N ARG A 265 -0.96 -3.46 6.75
CA ARG A 265 -0.22 -4.66 7.19
C ARG A 265 1.29 -4.42 7.30
N ASP A 266 1.88 -3.60 6.44
CA ASP A 266 3.31 -3.28 6.52
C ASP A 266 3.61 -2.48 7.79
N ILE A 267 2.69 -1.60 8.22
CA ILE A 267 2.83 -0.81 9.46
C ILE A 267 2.89 -1.73 10.68
N GLU A 268 2.01 -2.73 10.75
CA GLU A 268 2.01 -3.71 11.85
C GLU A 268 3.29 -4.55 11.86
N LEU A 269 3.77 -4.93 10.67
CA LEU A 269 5.04 -5.62 10.50
C LEU A 269 6.22 -4.77 10.99
N PHE A 270 6.32 -3.51 10.54
CA PHE A 270 7.38 -2.60 11.00
C PHE A 270 7.27 -2.25 12.48
N LYS A 271 6.06 -2.15 13.05
CA LYS A 271 5.85 -2.00 14.51
C LYS A 271 6.45 -3.17 15.26
N THR A 272 6.15 -4.37 14.80
CA THR A 272 6.66 -5.61 15.40
C THR A 272 8.18 -5.68 15.26
N LEU A 273 8.72 -5.35 14.09
CA LEU A 273 10.15 -5.28 13.82
C LEU A 273 10.88 -4.28 14.72
N ALA A 274 10.35 -3.06 14.84
CA ALA A 274 10.92 -2.03 15.72
C ALA A 274 10.85 -2.42 17.20
N ALA A 275 9.82 -3.17 17.61
CA ALA A 275 9.71 -3.71 18.97
C ALA A 275 10.72 -4.84 19.22
N ALA A 276 10.89 -5.77 18.27
CA ALA A 276 11.89 -6.84 18.35
C ALA A 276 13.31 -6.27 18.44
N ALA A 277 13.63 -5.31 17.57
CA ALA A 277 14.95 -4.71 17.54
C ALA A 277 15.28 -3.93 18.83
N ARG A 278 14.29 -3.25 19.46
CA ARG A 278 14.47 -2.63 20.79
C ARG A 278 14.77 -3.64 21.89
N ARG A 279 14.21 -4.84 21.80
CA ARG A 279 14.43 -5.94 22.76
C ARG A 279 15.72 -6.71 22.50
N GLY A 280 16.45 -6.40 21.43
CA GLY A 280 17.57 -7.21 20.96
C GLY A 280 17.14 -8.60 20.44
N GLU A 281 15.85 -8.78 20.12
CA GLU A 281 15.30 -10.02 19.60
C GLU A 281 15.61 -10.10 18.10
N PRO A 282 16.37 -11.10 17.62
CA PRO A 282 16.66 -11.26 16.20
C PRO A 282 15.37 -11.56 15.40
N ALA A 283 15.26 -11.02 14.20
CA ALA A 283 14.20 -11.35 13.25
C ALA A 283 14.71 -11.20 11.80
N ALA A 284 14.17 -11.97 10.86
CA ALA A 284 14.48 -11.85 9.44
C ALA A 284 13.34 -11.15 8.71
N LEU A 285 13.66 -10.08 7.99
CA LEU A 285 12.72 -9.41 7.10
C LEU A 285 12.81 -10.03 5.70
N VAL A 286 11.72 -10.65 5.28
CA VAL A 286 11.56 -11.29 3.98
C VAL A 286 10.76 -10.35 3.07
N THR A 287 11.31 -9.95 1.93
CA THR A 287 10.68 -9.03 0.97
C THR A 287 10.74 -9.61 -0.44
N ILE A 288 9.59 -9.72 -1.12
CA ILE A 288 9.58 -10.05 -2.55
C ILE A 288 10.15 -8.87 -3.32
N THR A 289 11.26 -9.07 -4.06
CA THR A 289 11.92 -8.04 -4.86
C THR A 289 11.49 -8.06 -6.32
N ASP A 290 11.06 -9.22 -6.82
CA ASP A 290 10.61 -9.39 -8.20
C ASP A 290 9.65 -10.58 -8.33
N THR A 291 8.77 -10.53 -9.33
CA THR A 291 7.86 -11.64 -9.64
C THR A 291 7.72 -11.80 -11.14
N ARG A 292 7.69 -13.05 -11.60
CA ARG A 292 7.42 -13.42 -12.98
C ARG A 292 6.23 -14.37 -13.06
N GLY A 293 5.40 -14.20 -14.08
CA GLY A 293 4.20 -15.02 -14.26
C GLY A 293 3.16 -14.84 -13.14
N SER A 294 2.42 -15.92 -12.89
CA SER A 294 1.30 -15.92 -11.94
C SER A 294 1.76 -16.21 -10.52
N THR A 295 2.13 -15.15 -9.80
CA THR A 295 2.43 -15.19 -8.37
C THR A 295 1.23 -14.69 -7.52
N PRO A 296 1.01 -15.26 -6.33
CA PRO A 296 -0.09 -14.87 -5.42
C PRO A 296 0.09 -13.46 -4.82
N ARG A 297 1.33 -13.02 -4.63
CA ARG A 297 1.70 -11.68 -4.16
C ARG A 297 2.71 -11.04 -5.11
N LYS A 298 2.89 -9.73 -5.04
CA LYS A 298 3.78 -8.96 -5.93
C LYS A 298 4.98 -8.41 -5.18
N ALA A 299 5.93 -7.85 -5.95
CA ALA A 299 7.08 -7.16 -5.41
C ALA A 299 6.65 -6.09 -4.37
N GLY A 300 7.34 -6.07 -3.24
CA GLY A 300 6.99 -5.28 -2.05
C GLY A 300 6.29 -6.08 -0.95
N ALA A 301 5.66 -7.22 -1.25
CA ALA A 301 5.04 -8.05 -0.21
C ALA A 301 6.08 -8.56 0.81
N LYS A 302 5.70 -8.54 2.09
CA LYS A 302 6.60 -8.85 3.20
C LYS A 302 6.11 -9.96 4.13
N MET A 303 7.09 -10.58 4.78
CA MET A 303 6.93 -11.49 5.90
C MET A 303 8.08 -11.26 6.90
N LEU A 304 7.78 -11.36 8.19
CA LEU A 304 8.76 -11.35 9.27
C LEU A 304 8.86 -12.74 9.86
N VAL A 305 10.07 -13.24 10.10
CA VAL A 305 10.35 -14.57 10.68
C VAL A 305 11.22 -14.42 11.92
N PHE A 306 10.87 -15.13 12.99
CA PHE A 306 11.62 -15.16 14.26
C PHE A 306 12.39 -16.48 14.43
N PRO A 307 13.43 -16.52 15.30
CA PRO A 307 14.22 -17.73 15.56
C PRO A 307 13.40 -18.94 16.06
N ASP A 308 12.29 -18.68 16.75
CA ASP A 308 11.36 -19.71 17.23
C ASP A 308 10.37 -20.19 16.15
N GLY A 309 10.50 -19.70 14.92
CA GLY A 309 9.65 -20.04 13.79
C GLY A 309 8.33 -19.27 13.73
N ARG A 310 8.03 -18.37 14.67
CA ARG A 310 6.88 -17.46 14.55
C ARG A 310 7.02 -16.62 13.28
N GLN A 311 5.88 -16.33 12.64
CA GLN A 311 5.82 -15.49 11.46
C GLN A 311 4.71 -14.43 11.54
N LEU A 312 4.94 -13.28 10.90
CA LEU A 312 3.96 -12.21 10.73
C LEU A 312 3.99 -11.71 9.28
N GLY A 313 2.81 -11.55 8.66
CA GLY A 313 2.71 -11.24 7.24
C GLY A 313 2.76 -12.50 6.36
N THR A 314 2.73 -12.31 5.05
CA THR A 314 2.75 -13.40 4.06
C THR A 314 3.25 -12.89 2.70
N ILE A 315 4.07 -13.72 2.07
CA ILE A 315 4.56 -13.55 0.69
C ILE A 315 3.76 -14.35 -0.34
N GLY A 316 2.69 -15.04 0.06
CA GLY A 316 1.83 -15.75 -0.90
C GLY A 316 1.12 -16.99 -0.40
N GLY A 317 1.52 -17.56 0.74
CA GLY A 317 1.07 -18.86 1.21
C GLY A 317 1.64 -20.04 0.39
N GLY A 318 1.47 -21.27 0.89
CA GLY A 318 1.87 -22.50 0.20
C GLY A 318 3.33 -22.94 0.44
N CYS A 319 3.82 -23.87 -0.39
CA CYS A 319 5.15 -24.48 -0.28
C CYS A 319 6.30 -23.46 -0.27
N VAL A 320 6.22 -22.41 -1.10
CA VAL A 320 7.22 -21.34 -1.18
C VAL A 320 7.36 -20.55 0.13
N GLU A 321 6.28 -20.37 0.90
CA GLU A 321 6.38 -19.72 2.20
C GLU A 321 7.17 -20.57 3.21
N GLY A 322 7.02 -21.90 3.13
CA GLY A 322 7.80 -22.84 3.93
C GLY A 322 9.30 -22.82 3.60
N GLU A 323 9.64 -22.76 2.31
CA GLU A 323 11.03 -22.59 1.85
C GLU A 323 11.62 -21.25 2.30
N ALA A 324 10.90 -20.15 2.06
CA ALA A 324 11.33 -18.82 2.50
C ALA A 324 11.52 -18.73 4.01
N ARG A 325 10.72 -19.45 4.81
CA ARG A 325 10.92 -19.53 6.26
C ARG A 325 12.21 -20.26 6.64
N ARG A 326 12.56 -21.35 5.94
CA ARG A 326 13.82 -22.08 6.18
C ARG A 326 15.03 -21.22 5.84
N ASP A 327 15.01 -20.56 4.70
CA ASP A 327 16.09 -19.66 4.29
C ASP A 327 16.20 -18.46 5.25
N ALA A 328 15.08 -17.95 5.75
CA ALA A 328 15.07 -16.92 6.79
C ALA A 328 15.74 -17.35 8.10
N LEU A 329 15.52 -18.59 8.54
CA LEU A 329 16.22 -19.13 9.71
C LEU A 329 17.73 -19.26 9.44
N SER A 330 18.13 -19.71 8.25
CA SER A 330 19.55 -19.74 7.85
C SER A 330 20.20 -18.35 7.80
N VAL A 331 19.46 -17.32 7.38
CA VAL A 331 19.91 -15.92 7.41
C VAL A 331 20.08 -15.42 8.84
N LEU A 332 19.19 -15.80 9.76
CA LEU A 332 19.33 -15.47 11.19
C LEU A 332 20.55 -16.15 11.82
N ASP A 333 20.82 -17.39 11.45
CA ASP A 333 21.96 -18.14 11.96
C ASP A 333 23.28 -17.55 11.45
N SER A 334 23.36 -17.27 10.15
CA SER A 334 24.58 -16.74 9.51
C SER A 334 24.80 -15.23 9.69
N GLY A 335 23.75 -14.46 9.97
CA GLY A 335 23.79 -13.00 9.99
C GLY A 335 24.01 -12.37 8.60
N ARG A 336 23.97 -13.15 7.52
CA ARG A 336 24.22 -12.70 6.15
C ARG A 336 22.91 -12.67 5.36
N PRO A 337 22.56 -11.56 4.70
CA PRO A 337 21.40 -11.51 3.82
C PRO A 337 21.46 -12.56 2.70
N ALA A 338 20.31 -12.85 2.11
CA ALA A 338 20.21 -13.74 0.96
C ALA A 338 19.22 -13.18 -0.07
N LEU A 339 19.49 -13.45 -1.36
CA LEU A 339 18.55 -13.23 -2.44
C LEU A 339 18.19 -14.59 -3.03
N CYS A 340 17.02 -15.10 -2.65
CA CYS A 340 16.54 -16.42 -3.03
C CYS A 340 15.58 -16.31 -4.20
N ARG A 341 15.63 -17.27 -5.14
CA ARG A 341 14.66 -17.39 -6.22
C ARG A 341 13.86 -18.67 -6.01
N TYR A 342 12.55 -18.52 -5.88
CA TYR A 342 11.62 -19.64 -5.79
C TYR A 342 10.86 -19.78 -7.10
N LEU A 343 10.83 -20.99 -7.63
CA LEU A 343 10.00 -21.36 -8.77
C LEU A 343 8.76 -22.06 -8.23
N LEU A 344 7.59 -21.53 -8.57
CA LEU A 344 6.34 -22.22 -8.41
C LEU A 344 6.22 -23.14 -9.63
N ASP A 345 6.79 -24.33 -9.53
CA ASP A 345 6.72 -25.33 -10.59
C ASP A 345 5.26 -25.84 -10.71
N ALA A 346 4.69 -25.71 -11.90
CA ALA A 346 3.32 -26.10 -12.16
C ALA A 346 3.13 -27.63 -12.10
N GLU A 347 4.18 -28.42 -12.34
CA GLU A 347 4.12 -29.89 -12.33
C GLU A 347 4.18 -30.45 -10.90
N ALA A 348 5.11 -29.96 -10.06
CA ALA A 348 5.18 -30.33 -8.65
C ALA A 348 3.98 -29.79 -7.84
N ALA A 349 3.48 -28.60 -8.19
CA ALA A 349 2.29 -28.05 -7.53
C ALA A 349 1.02 -28.85 -7.87
N ALA A 350 0.92 -29.46 -9.05
CA ALA A 350 -0.22 -30.28 -9.46
C ALA A 350 -0.36 -31.57 -8.63
N GLU A 351 0.76 -32.18 -8.21
CA GLU A 351 0.76 -33.35 -7.31
C GLU A 351 0.28 -33.01 -5.88
N GLU A 352 0.46 -31.76 -5.44
CA GLU A 352 -0.05 -31.24 -4.15
C GLU A 352 -1.39 -30.47 -4.29
N GLY A 353 -2.00 -30.45 -5.48
CA GLY A 353 -3.30 -29.82 -5.74
C GLY A 353 -3.28 -28.28 -5.84
N MET A 354 -2.12 -27.66 -6.05
CA MET A 354 -1.94 -26.21 -6.24
C MET A 354 -1.60 -25.87 -7.70
N ALA A 355 -2.07 -24.73 -8.22
CA ALA A 355 -1.92 -24.37 -9.64
C ALA A 355 -1.46 -22.91 -9.82
N CYS A 356 -0.25 -22.58 -9.37
CA CYS A 356 0.38 -21.28 -9.64
C CYS A 356 1.69 -21.51 -10.40
N GLY A 357 1.75 -21.25 -11.71
CA GLY A 357 2.98 -21.37 -12.53
C GLY A 357 3.72 -20.04 -12.64
N GLY A 358 4.57 -19.70 -11.68
CA GLY A 358 5.27 -18.42 -11.61
C GLY A 358 6.61 -18.52 -10.91
N GLY A 359 7.35 -17.42 -10.80
CA GLY A 359 8.59 -17.36 -10.04
C GLY A 359 8.65 -16.07 -9.23
N MET A 360 9.27 -16.13 -8.05
CA MET A 360 9.50 -14.94 -7.23
C MET A 360 10.94 -14.88 -6.76
N GLU A 361 11.47 -13.67 -6.74
CA GLU A 361 12.75 -13.37 -6.11
C GLU A 361 12.48 -12.68 -4.78
N VAL A 362 13.17 -13.13 -3.75
CA VAL A 362 12.93 -12.74 -2.36
C VAL A 362 14.26 -12.38 -1.73
N PHE A 363 14.34 -11.14 -1.25
CA PHE A 363 15.46 -10.67 -0.44
C PHE A 363 15.13 -10.88 1.03
N ILE A 364 16.04 -11.54 1.74
CA ILE A 364 15.95 -11.87 3.15
C ILE A 364 17.09 -11.17 3.86
N GLU A 365 16.77 -10.29 4.80
CA GLU A 365 17.77 -9.59 5.61
C GLU A 365 17.59 -9.85 7.10
N PRO A 366 18.67 -10.04 7.87
CA PRO A 366 18.60 -10.13 9.32
C PRO A 366 18.42 -8.72 9.91
N VAL A 367 17.59 -8.63 10.94
CA VAL A 367 17.32 -7.41 11.71
C VAL A 367 17.46 -7.75 13.19
N GLY A 368 18.31 -7.02 13.90
CA GLY A 368 18.63 -7.29 15.30
C GLY A 368 20.04 -6.83 15.64
N PRO A 369 20.50 -7.05 16.89
CA PRO A 369 21.88 -6.74 17.25
C PRO A 369 22.83 -7.55 16.36
N GLU A 370 23.82 -6.88 15.78
CA GLU A 370 24.89 -7.55 15.03
C GLU A 370 25.49 -8.65 15.93
N LYS A 371 25.55 -9.88 15.41
CA LYS A 371 26.39 -10.91 16.02
C LYS A 371 27.82 -10.38 15.91
N ARG A 372 28.38 -9.92 17.05
CA ARG A 372 29.82 -9.70 17.17
C ARG A 372 30.45 -11.09 17.18
N ASP A 373 31.13 -11.43 16.08
CA ASP A 373 32.04 -12.57 16.02
C ASP A 373 33.15 -12.45 17.07
#